data_AF-A0A961Y2E2-F1
#
_entry.id   AF-A0A961Y2E2-F1
#
_cell.length_a   1.000
_cell.length_b   1.000
_cell.length_c   1.000
_cell.angle_alpha   90.00
_cell.angle_beta   90.00
_cell.angle_gamma   90.00
#
_symmetry.space_group_name_H-M   'P 1'
#
loop_
_entity.id
_entity.type
_entity.pdbx_description
1 polymer ?
#
loop_
_entity_poly.entity_id
_entity_poly.type
_entity_poly.pdbx_seq_one_letter_code
_entity_poly.pdbx_strand_id
1 'polypeptide(L)'
;WPLIAVPTTAGTGSEVTSWGTVWDSAGGVKFSLAHPRLYPEFSVVDPDLMIGKPRELTIQTGLDALSHSLESLWNRNANPVSMAHAVTAAKGVISTLPNLAKDLRNGELRERMARAATMAGFAFSNTKTAIAHSLSYPITLRHGVPHGIACSFSLPMVIRSVAGEGGICAEGLGAIFGTDAAGASEQLRAFLEGLGVATSHRSYGIEDQEWHALIDLAFEGERGQNFIGTRDNLLAAANDQKGIRMAVA
;
A
#
# COMPACT_ATOMS: atom_id res chain seq x y z
N TRP A 1 25.49 14.64 -10.19
CA TRP A 1 24.59 15.74 -10.55
C TRP A 1 23.46 15.78 -9.53
N PRO A 2 23.01 16.97 -9.10
CA PRO A 2 21.85 17.10 -8.21
C PRO A 2 20.61 16.52 -8.89
N LEU A 3 19.78 15.78 -8.15
CA LEU A 3 18.51 15.24 -8.64
C LEU A 3 17.36 16.10 -8.12
N ILE A 4 16.55 16.66 -9.02
CA ILE A 4 15.32 17.40 -8.69
C ILE A 4 14.13 16.55 -9.15
N ALA A 5 13.29 16.13 -8.22
CA ALA A 5 12.11 15.33 -8.50
C ALA A 5 10.85 16.21 -8.50
N VAL A 6 10.02 16.06 -9.55
CA VAL A 6 8.75 16.78 -9.71
C VAL A 6 7.66 15.74 -10.00
N PRO A 7 7.04 15.13 -8.96
CA PRO A 7 6.06 14.08 -9.16
C PRO A 7 4.79 14.61 -9.83
N THR A 8 4.21 13.82 -10.73
CA THR A 8 2.93 14.15 -11.41
C THR A 8 1.80 13.20 -11.00
N THR A 9 2.03 12.40 -9.96
CA THR A 9 1.09 11.44 -9.38
C THR A 9 1.22 11.46 -7.87
N ALA A 10 0.11 11.29 -7.15
CA ALA A 10 0.10 11.12 -5.70
C ALA A 10 0.05 9.64 -5.36
N GLY A 11 1.21 8.98 -5.26
CA GLY A 11 1.28 7.56 -4.91
C GLY A 11 2.65 7.02 -4.51
N THR A 12 3.58 6.98 -5.46
CA THR A 12 4.82 6.19 -5.31
C THR A 12 5.76 6.72 -4.23
N GLY A 13 5.70 8.03 -3.93
CA GLY A 13 6.59 8.69 -2.97
C GLY A 13 8.05 8.72 -3.41
N SER A 14 8.36 8.32 -4.65
CA SER A 14 9.74 8.14 -5.13
C SER A 14 10.58 9.42 -4.99
N GLU A 15 9.93 10.58 -5.04
CA GLU A 15 10.53 11.90 -4.90
C GLU A 15 11.14 12.18 -3.51
N VAL A 16 10.86 11.35 -2.49
CA VAL A 16 11.41 11.49 -1.13
C VAL A 16 12.12 10.22 -0.67
N THR A 17 12.65 9.44 -1.61
CA THR A 17 13.17 8.09 -1.33
C THR A 17 14.54 7.83 -1.94
N SER A 18 15.25 6.79 -1.45
CA SER A 18 16.55 6.37 -1.98
C SER A 18 16.53 5.06 -2.77
N TRP A 19 15.35 4.68 -3.30
CA TRP A 19 15.17 3.48 -4.11
C TRP A 19 14.99 3.82 -5.58
N GLY A 20 15.69 3.08 -6.43
CA GLY A 20 15.49 3.08 -7.87
C GLY A 20 15.02 1.71 -8.33
N THR A 21 14.02 1.65 -9.21
CA THR A 21 13.65 0.42 -9.90
C THR A 21 14.08 0.54 -11.36
N VAL A 22 14.80 -0.45 -11.85
CA VAL A 22 15.20 -0.54 -13.26
C VAL A 22 14.68 -1.85 -13.83
N TRP A 23 13.93 -1.78 -14.93
CA TRP A 23 13.48 -2.97 -15.64
C TRP A 23 14.42 -3.25 -16.82
N ASP A 24 15.03 -4.43 -16.82
CA ASP A 24 15.73 -4.95 -17.98
C ASP A 24 14.74 -5.69 -18.87
N SER A 25 14.27 -4.99 -19.90
CA SER A 25 13.31 -5.55 -20.86
C SER A 25 13.89 -6.70 -21.69
N ALA A 26 15.20 -6.74 -21.91
CA ALA A 26 15.84 -7.79 -22.70
C ALA A 26 16.01 -9.08 -21.88
N GLY A 27 16.40 -8.94 -20.61
CA GLY A 27 16.53 -10.05 -19.67
C GLY A 27 15.23 -10.47 -18.98
N GLY A 28 14.20 -9.62 -19.02
CA GLY A 28 12.94 -9.85 -18.30
C GLY A 28 13.08 -9.75 -16.77
N VAL A 29 14.06 -9.01 -16.29
CA VAL A 29 14.42 -8.93 -14.86
C VAL A 29 14.22 -7.52 -14.31
N LYS A 30 13.68 -7.43 -13.10
CA LYS A 30 13.54 -6.17 -12.34
C LYS A 30 14.69 -6.03 -11.34
N PHE A 31 15.48 -4.97 -11.47
CA PHE A 31 16.51 -4.60 -10.51
C PHE A 31 15.96 -3.57 -9.50
N SER A 32 16.26 -3.78 -8.22
CA SER A 32 16.03 -2.80 -7.15
C SER A 32 17.38 -2.23 -6.71
N LEU A 33 17.58 -0.93 -6.89
CA LEU A 33 18.75 -0.19 -6.47
C LEU A 33 18.44 0.54 -5.16
N ALA A 34 19.37 0.49 -4.21
CA ALA A 34 19.29 1.23 -2.97
C ALA A 34 20.64 1.92 -2.74
N HIS A 35 20.66 3.25 -2.74
CA HIS A 35 21.88 4.01 -2.48
C HIS A 35 21.52 5.39 -1.93
N PRO A 36 22.21 5.91 -0.89
CA PRO A 36 21.95 7.25 -0.34
C PRO A 36 22.04 8.41 -1.35
N ARG A 37 22.61 8.18 -2.53
CA ARG A 37 22.74 9.18 -3.62
C ARG A 37 21.52 9.19 -4.55
N LEU A 38 20.59 8.27 -4.36
CA LEU A 38 19.32 8.23 -5.09
C LEU A 38 18.27 9.14 -4.45
N TYR A 39 18.49 9.64 -3.22
CA TYR A 39 17.64 10.70 -2.68
C TYR A 39 17.69 11.92 -3.61
N PRO A 40 16.52 12.43 -4.05
CA PRO A 40 16.46 13.74 -4.67
C PRO A 40 17.00 14.80 -3.71
N GLU A 41 17.78 15.73 -4.24
CA GLU A 41 18.25 16.90 -3.50
C GLU A 41 17.10 17.89 -3.27
N PHE A 42 16.18 17.95 -4.23
CA PHE A 42 14.94 18.72 -4.13
C PHE A 42 13.75 17.89 -4.61
N SER A 43 12.62 18.04 -3.92
CA SER A 43 11.32 17.52 -4.33
C SER A 43 10.33 18.68 -4.42
N VAL A 44 9.74 18.88 -5.60
CA VAL A 44 8.76 19.95 -5.87
C VAL A 44 7.40 19.31 -6.13
N VAL A 45 6.56 19.28 -5.11
CA VAL A 45 5.22 18.70 -5.18
C VAL A 45 4.22 19.80 -5.54
N ASP A 46 3.84 19.85 -6.82
CA ASP A 46 2.84 20.77 -7.34
C ASP A 46 1.55 19.99 -7.69
N PRO A 47 0.45 20.18 -6.93
CA PRO A 47 -0.81 19.47 -7.16
C PRO A 47 -1.47 19.83 -8.51
N ASP A 48 -1.14 20.98 -9.12
CA ASP A 48 -1.69 21.36 -10.42
C ASP A 48 -1.21 20.43 -11.54
N LEU A 49 -0.02 19.84 -11.39
CA LEU A 49 0.50 18.80 -12.29
C LEU A 49 -0.28 17.48 -12.22
N MET A 50 -1.15 17.34 -11.22
CA MET A 50 -1.99 16.17 -10.97
C MET A 50 -3.46 16.42 -11.33
N ILE A 51 -3.86 17.65 -11.69
CA ILE A 51 -5.24 17.98 -12.05
C ILE A 51 -5.68 17.17 -13.28
N GLY A 52 -6.89 16.61 -13.22
CA GLY A 52 -7.49 15.92 -14.35
C GLY A 52 -6.86 14.57 -14.71
N LYS A 53 -5.93 14.03 -13.90
CA LYS A 53 -5.45 12.65 -14.07
C LYS A 53 -6.65 11.69 -14.03
N PRO A 54 -6.66 10.63 -14.87
CA PRO A 54 -7.77 9.68 -14.94
C PRO A 54 -8.15 9.11 -13.58
N ARG A 55 -9.42 8.73 -13.43
CA ARG A 55 -9.97 8.17 -12.19
C ARG A 55 -9.20 6.93 -11.75
N GLU A 56 -8.96 6.03 -12.70
CA GLU A 56 -8.31 4.74 -12.47
C GLU A 56 -6.88 4.96 -11.97
N LEU A 57 -6.12 5.85 -12.63
CA LEU A 57 -4.77 6.20 -12.21
C LEU A 57 -4.76 6.83 -10.81
N THR A 58 -5.70 7.74 -10.54
CA THR A 58 -5.81 8.42 -9.24
C THR A 58 -6.10 7.44 -8.10
N ILE A 59 -6.99 6.47 -8.34
CA ILE A 59 -7.28 5.40 -7.36
C ILE A 59 -6.07 4.50 -7.18
N GLN A 60 -5.45 4.04 -8.26
CA GLN A 60 -4.26 3.17 -8.19
C GLN A 60 -3.14 3.82 -7.39
N THR A 61 -2.77 5.06 -7.71
CA THR A 61 -1.66 5.74 -7.02
C THR A 61 -2.04 6.06 -5.57
N GLY A 62 -3.30 6.45 -5.31
CA GLY A 62 -3.74 6.71 -3.94
C GLY A 62 -3.74 5.47 -3.05
N LEU A 63 -4.11 4.31 -3.62
CA LEU A 63 -4.06 3.03 -2.90
C LEU A 63 -2.63 2.53 -2.71
N ASP A 64 -1.71 2.83 -3.62
CA ASP A 64 -0.28 2.58 -3.44
C ASP A 64 0.27 3.38 -2.24
N ALA A 65 -0.07 4.67 -2.13
CA ALA A 65 0.27 5.49 -0.96
C ALA A 65 -0.35 4.94 0.34
N LEU A 66 -1.58 4.43 0.29
CA LEU A 66 -2.20 3.79 1.46
C LEU A 66 -1.45 2.50 1.86
N SER A 67 -1.08 1.67 0.88
CA SER A 67 -0.26 0.48 1.11
C SER A 67 1.07 0.86 1.75
N HIS A 68 1.83 1.81 1.20
CA HIS A 68 3.07 2.31 1.80
C HIS A 68 2.90 2.73 3.26
N SER A 69 1.81 3.44 3.56
CA SER A 69 1.51 3.92 4.91
C SER A 69 1.27 2.77 5.87
N LEU A 70 0.33 1.87 5.55
CA LEU A 70 -0.01 0.76 6.45
C LEU A 70 1.13 -0.26 6.56
N GLU A 71 1.86 -0.51 5.46
CA GLU A 71 3.02 -1.40 5.47
C GLU A 71 4.15 -0.92 6.36
N SER A 72 4.24 0.38 6.61
CA SER A 72 5.22 0.95 7.55
C SER A 72 4.89 0.64 9.01
N LEU A 73 3.64 0.29 9.33
CA LEU A 73 3.20 -0.01 10.71
C LEU A 73 3.53 -1.45 11.13
N TRP A 74 3.31 -2.42 10.25
CA TRP A 74 3.63 -3.84 10.49
C TRP A 74 5.01 -4.23 9.94
N ASN A 75 5.93 -3.28 9.90
CA ASN A 75 7.30 -3.49 9.47
C ASN A 75 8.23 -3.72 10.68
N ARG A 76 9.19 -4.64 10.58
CA ARG A 76 10.22 -4.86 11.62
C ARG A 76 11.11 -3.63 11.84
N ASN A 77 11.21 -2.75 10.85
CA ASN A 77 11.96 -1.50 10.91
C ASN A 77 11.08 -0.30 11.37
N ALA A 78 9.83 -0.56 11.75
CA ALA A 78 8.91 0.48 12.20
C ALA A 78 9.47 1.21 13.42
N ASN A 79 9.32 2.53 13.42
CA ASN A 79 9.77 3.42 14.49
C ASN A 79 8.78 4.60 14.66
N PRO A 80 8.87 5.37 15.77
CA PRO A 80 7.91 6.43 16.05
C PRO A 80 7.79 7.51 14.95
N VAL A 81 8.89 7.80 14.23
CA VAL A 81 8.89 8.76 13.12
C VAL A 81 8.11 8.19 11.92
N SER A 82 8.39 6.95 11.52
CA SER A 82 7.65 6.28 10.45
C SER A 82 6.16 6.14 10.78
N MET A 83 5.81 5.86 12.04
CA MET A 83 4.42 5.77 12.50
C MET A 83 3.69 7.10 12.38
N ALA A 84 4.31 8.21 12.82
CA ALA A 84 3.71 9.54 12.70
C ALA A 84 3.39 9.91 11.25
N HIS A 85 4.31 9.59 10.33
CA HIS A 85 4.10 9.77 8.89
C HIS A 85 3.00 8.84 8.36
N ALA A 86 3.05 7.56 8.68
CA ALA A 86 2.10 6.53 8.24
C ALA A 86 0.66 6.86 8.66
N VAL A 87 0.44 7.23 9.93
CA VAL A 87 -0.89 7.59 10.46
C VAL A 87 -1.44 8.83 9.76
N THR A 88 -0.60 9.85 9.57
CA THR A 88 -1.00 11.09 8.87
C THR A 88 -1.37 10.79 7.42
N ALA A 89 -0.54 10.01 6.73
CA ALA A 89 -0.75 9.62 5.35
C ALA A 89 -2.02 8.79 5.18
N ALA A 90 -2.17 7.69 5.93
CA ALA A 90 -3.32 6.80 5.82
C ALA A 90 -4.65 7.53 6.08
N LYS A 91 -4.74 8.36 7.13
CA LYS A 91 -5.92 9.20 7.39
C LYS A 91 -6.20 10.18 6.24
N GLY A 92 -5.14 10.80 5.71
CA GLY A 92 -5.23 11.69 4.56
C GLY A 92 -5.80 10.99 3.34
N VAL A 93 -5.29 9.81 2.99
CA VAL A 93 -5.79 9.02 1.86
C VAL A 93 -7.24 8.57 2.08
N ILE A 94 -7.56 7.98 3.23
CA ILE A 94 -8.90 7.43 3.53
C ILE A 94 -9.97 8.53 3.45
N SER A 95 -9.67 9.73 3.95
CA SER A 95 -10.61 10.87 3.94
C SER A 95 -10.70 11.59 2.58
N THR A 96 -9.64 11.56 1.76
CA THR A 96 -9.54 12.37 0.54
C THR A 96 -9.88 11.59 -0.72
N LEU A 97 -9.35 10.37 -0.86
CA LEU A 97 -9.40 9.61 -2.12
C LEU A 97 -10.83 9.36 -2.64
N PRO A 98 -11.83 8.99 -1.82
CA PRO A 98 -13.19 8.76 -2.31
C PRO A 98 -13.86 10.02 -2.88
N ASN A 99 -13.55 11.18 -2.31
CA ASN A 99 -14.06 12.46 -2.79
C ASN A 99 -13.32 12.89 -4.06
N LEU A 100 -12.00 12.72 -4.09
CA LEU A 100 -11.20 13.03 -5.26
C LEU A 100 -11.59 12.17 -6.47
N ALA A 101 -11.93 10.90 -6.24
CA ALA A 101 -12.40 9.99 -7.29
C ALA A 101 -13.75 10.40 -7.90
N LYS A 102 -14.50 11.30 -7.25
CA LYS A 102 -15.77 11.87 -7.73
C LYS A 102 -15.57 13.24 -8.39
N ASP A 103 -14.55 13.99 -7.98
CA ASP A 103 -14.22 15.32 -8.49
C ASP A 103 -12.71 15.44 -8.79
N LEU A 104 -12.29 14.90 -9.94
CA LEU A 104 -10.88 14.75 -10.34
C LEU A 104 -10.15 16.07 -10.62
N ARG A 105 -10.88 17.18 -10.71
CA ARG A 105 -10.35 18.52 -11.00
C ARG A 105 -10.30 19.42 -9.77
N ASN A 106 -10.71 18.91 -8.60
CA ASN A 106 -10.67 19.64 -7.36
C ASN A 106 -9.24 19.87 -6.87
N GLY A 107 -8.76 21.11 -6.95
CA GLY A 107 -7.39 21.47 -6.54
C GLY A 107 -7.09 21.17 -5.07
N GLU A 108 -8.05 21.43 -4.17
CA GLU A 108 -7.88 21.18 -2.74
C GLU A 108 -7.75 19.67 -2.43
N LEU A 109 -8.57 18.83 -3.06
CA LEU A 109 -8.45 17.38 -2.89
C LEU A 109 -7.16 16.84 -3.52
N ARG A 110 -6.67 17.43 -4.62
CA ARG A 110 -5.37 17.08 -5.22
C ARG A 110 -4.22 17.45 -4.28
N GLU A 111 -4.24 18.63 -3.66
CA GLU A 111 -3.25 19.05 -2.67
C GLU A 111 -3.23 18.10 -1.46
N ARG A 112 -4.40 17.82 -0.88
CA ARG A 112 -4.53 16.88 0.25
C ARG A 112 -4.00 15.49 -0.09
N MET A 113 -4.31 14.98 -1.28
CA MET A 113 -3.84 13.68 -1.73
C MET A 113 -2.33 13.67 -2.00
N ALA A 114 -1.78 14.72 -2.61
CA ALA A 114 -0.35 14.88 -2.85
C ALA A 114 0.43 14.91 -1.52
N ARG A 115 -0.05 15.68 -0.53
CA ARG A 115 0.52 15.71 0.81
C ARG A 115 0.46 14.33 1.48
N ALA A 116 -0.66 13.62 1.38
CA ALA A 116 -0.80 12.28 1.93
C ALA A 116 0.20 11.30 1.29
N ALA A 117 0.38 11.36 -0.04
CA ALA A 117 1.34 10.52 -0.76
C ALA A 117 2.80 10.82 -0.38
N THR A 118 3.19 12.09 -0.25
CA THR A 118 4.54 12.45 0.20
C THR A 118 4.79 11.98 1.64
N MET A 119 3.80 12.08 2.53
CA MET A 119 3.89 11.55 3.89
C MET A 119 4.00 10.02 3.90
N ALA A 120 3.29 9.32 3.00
CA ALA A 120 3.46 7.88 2.81
C ALA A 120 4.90 7.56 2.36
N GLY A 121 5.44 8.38 1.45
CA GLY A 121 6.84 8.36 1.02
C GLY A 121 7.82 8.44 2.19
N PHE A 122 7.67 9.42 3.08
CA PHE A 122 8.49 9.52 4.30
C PHE A 122 8.33 8.31 5.23
N ALA A 123 7.12 7.76 5.36
CA ALA A 123 6.89 6.58 6.20
C ALA A 123 7.70 5.38 5.70
N PHE A 124 7.46 4.95 4.45
CA PHE A 124 8.16 3.77 3.92
C PHE A 124 9.63 4.07 3.63
N SER A 125 10.02 5.35 3.52
CA SER A 125 11.42 5.70 3.38
C SER A 125 12.26 5.40 4.63
N ASN A 126 11.60 5.21 5.78
CA ASN A 126 12.26 4.78 7.00
C ASN A 126 12.24 3.26 7.18
N THR A 127 11.28 2.56 6.58
CA THR A 127 11.01 1.15 6.91
C THR A 127 11.25 0.16 5.76
N LYS A 128 11.29 0.66 4.51
CA LYS A 128 10.98 -0.10 3.29
C LYS A 128 9.52 -0.60 3.29
N THR A 129 9.10 -1.24 2.20
CA THR A 129 7.80 -1.92 2.10
C THR A 129 7.86 -3.33 2.67
N ALA A 130 6.71 -3.98 2.88
CA ALA A 130 6.61 -5.29 3.51
C ALA A 130 5.82 -6.31 2.65
N ILE A 131 5.02 -7.16 3.29
CA ILE A 131 4.39 -8.34 2.67
C ILE A 131 3.41 -8.00 1.54
N ALA A 132 2.67 -6.89 1.60
CA ALA A 132 1.68 -6.54 0.59
C ALA A 132 2.34 -6.17 -0.75
N HIS A 133 3.44 -5.42 -0.72
CA HIS A 133 4.25 -5.19 -1.92
C HIS A 133 4.97 -6.44 -2.41
N SER A 134 5.33 -7.37 -1.51
CA SER A 134 5.92 -8.65 -1.91
C SER A 134 4.89 -9.50 -2.70
N LEU A 135 3.65 -9.56 -2.22
CA LEU A 135 2.52 -10.20 -2.90
C LEU A 135 2.17 -9.54 -4.24
N SER A 136 2.25 -8.21 -4.32
CA SER A 136 1.74 -7.47 -5.47
C SER A 136 2.52 -7.70 -6.77
N TYR A 137 3.82 -7.99 -6.70
CA TYR A 137 4.65 -8.18 -7.89
C TYR A 137 4.25 -9.38 -8.75
N PRO A 138 4.20 -10.62 -8.23
CA PRO A 138 3.77 -11.75 -9.04
C PRO A 138 2.31 -11.58 -9.51
N ILE A 139 1.45 -10.92 -8.73
CA ILE A 139 0.07 -10.65 -9.13
C ILE A 139 0.01 -9.68 -10.32
N THR A 140 0.79 -8.60 -10.27
CA THR A 140 0.90 -7.64 -11.38
C THR A 140 1.45 -8.32 -12.64
N LEU A 141 2.51 -9.13 -12.49
CA LEU A 141 3.19 -9.76 -13.62
C LEU A 141 2.38 -10.90 -14.26
N ARG A 142 1.70 -11.72 -13.46
CA ARG A 142 1.00 -12.92 -13.94
C ARG A 142 -0.47 -12.68 -14.30
N HIS A 143 -1.13 -11.76 -13.59
CA HIS A 143 -2.57 -11.51 -13.71
C HIS A 143 -2.91 -10.13 -14.27
N GLY A 144 -1.90 -9.29 -14.56
CA GLY A 144 -2.10 -7.96 -15.16
C GLY A 144 -2.82 -6.96 -14.25
N VAL A 145 -2.94 -7.27 -12.95
CA VAL A 145 -3.58 -6.38 -11.98
C VAL A 145 -2.70 -5.14 -11.79
N PRO A 146 -3.25 -3.91 -11.91
CA PRO A 146 -2.44 -2.71 -11.73
C PRO A 146 -1.81 -2.64 -10.34
N HIS A 147 -0.56 -2.17 -10.26
CA HIS A 147 0.29 -2.29 -9.06
C HIS A 147 -0.39 -1.79 -7.78
N GLY A 148 -0.96 -0.57 -7.78
CA GLY A 148 -1.62 -0.02 -6.60
C GLY A 148 -2.86 -0.81 -6.16
N ILE A 149 -3.54 -1.50 -7.08
CA ILE A 149 -4.62 -2.44 -6.72
C ILE A 149 -4.01 -3.71 -6.12
N ALA A 150 -3.00 -4.28 -6.77
CA ALA A 150 -2.31 -5.48 -6.31
C ALA A 150 -1.67 -5.30 -4.90
N CYS A 151 -1.20 -4.09 -4.58
CA CYS A 151 -0.67 -3.73 -3.25
C CYS A 151 -1.74 -3.54 -2.18
N SER A 152 -3.00 -3.27 -2.54
CA SER A 152 -4.01 -2.79 -1.60
C SER A 152 -5.13 -3.78 -1.31
N PHE A 153 -5.53 -4.62 -2.28
CA PHE A 153 -6.71 -5.48 -2.11
C PHE A 153 -6.56 -6.50 -0.96
N SER A 154 -5.32 -6.89 -0.64
CA SER A 154 -4.98 -7.85 0.41
C SER A 154 -4.75 -7.18 1.78
N LEU A 155 -4.70 -5.85 1.88
CA LEU A 155 -4.45 -5.15 3.14
C LEU A 155 -5.47 -5.49 4.25
N PRO A 156 -6.79 -5.66 3.97
CA PRO A 156 -7.71 -6.11 5.00
C PRO A 156 -7.32 -7.48 5.59
N MET A 157 -6.82 -8.41 4.79
CA MET A 157 -6.31 -9.70 5.25
C MET A 157 -5.03 -9.52 6.08
N VAL A 158 -4.11 -8.67 5.63
CA VAL A 158 -2.87 -8.39 6.37
C VAL A 158 -3.16 -7.80 7.75
N ILE A 159 -4.12 -6.86 7.86
CA ILE A 159 -4.56 -6.30 9.15
C ILE A 159 -5.03 -7.40 10.11
N ARG A 160 -5.83 -8.36 9.64
CA ARG A 160 -6.28 -9.48 10.50
C ARG A 160 -5.12 -10.35 10.94
N SER A 161 -4.14 -10.59 10.07
CA SER A 161 -3.00 -11.43 10.40
C SER A 161 -2.08 -10.86 11.48
N VAL A 162 -2.14 -9.54 11.71
CA VAL A 162 -1.35 -8.83 12.73
C VAL A 162 -2.16 -8.47 13.98
N ALA A 163 -3.36 -9.04 14.17
CA ALA A 163 -4.23 -8.70 15.30
C ALA A 163 -3.61 -8.94 16.69
N GLY A 164 -2.65 -9.86 16.80
CA GLY A 164 -1.92 -10.13 18.05
C GLY A 164 -0.62 -9.32 18.22
N GLU A 165 -0.25 -8.51 17.22
CA GLU A 165 0.98 -7.71 17.27
C GLU A 165 0.76 -6.44 18.10
N GLY A 166 1.72 -6.11 18.98
CA GLY A 166 1.67 -4.93 19.83
C GLY A 166 2.45 -3.73 19.28
N GLY A 167 2.75 -2.76 20.16
CA GLY A 167 3.61 -1.60 19.87
C GLY A 167 3.09 -0.74 18.72
N ILE A 168 4.01 -0.26 17.87
CA ILE A 168 3.72 0.66 16.75
C ILE A 168 2.63 0.12 15.80
N CYS A 169 2.57 -1.19 15.58
CA CYS A 169 1.55 -1.78 14.72
C CYS A 169 0.15 -1.54 15.30
N ALA A 170 -0.08 -1.96 16.54
CA ALA A 170 -1.36 -1.78 17.23
C ALA A 170 -1.70 -0.30 17.45
N GLU A 171 -0.73 0.51 17.90
CA GLU A 171 -0.91 1.94 18.14
C GLU A 171 -1.28 2.69 16.85
N GLY A 172 -0.58 2.41 15.76
CA GLY A 172 -0.82 3.04 14.45
C GLY A 172 -2.17 2.64 13.86
N LEU A 173 -2.51 1.34 13.88
CA LEU A 173 -3.82 0.87 13.41
C LEU A 173 -4.96 1.44 14.26
N GLY A 174 -4.81 1.44 15.59
CA GLY A 174 -5.78 2.05 16.50
C GLY A 174 -5.94 3.55 16.25
N ALA A 175 -4.83 4.27 16.00
CA ALA A 175 -4.88 5.69 15.69
C ALA A 175 -5.61 5.97 14.37
N ILE A 176 -5.48 5.11 13.35
CA ILE A 176 -6.12 5.28 12.03
C ILE A 176 -7.61 4.93 12.08
N PHE A 177 -7.97 3.76 12.60
CA PHE A 177 -9.30 3.17 12.46
C PHE A 177 -10.18 3.30 13.72
N GLY A 178 -9.58 3.56 14.88
CA GLY A 178 -10.31 3.71 16.15
C GLY A 178 -10.99 2.44 16.65
N THR A 179 -10.55 1.27 16.20
CA THR A 179 -11.12 -0.05 16.53
C THR A 179 -10.02 -1.11 16.50
N ASP A 180 -10.36 -2.32 16.95
CA ASP A 180 -9.50 -3.51 16.83
C ASP A 180 -9.21 -3.92 15.37
N ALA A 181 -8.33 -4.91 15.19
CA ALA A 181 -7.92 -5.37 13.86
C ALA A 181 -9.09 -5.91 13.02
N ALA A 182 -10.09 -6.55 13.63
CA ALA A 182 -11.26 -7.03 12.93
C ALA A 182 -12.10 -5.87 12.36
N GLY A 183 -12.40 -4.86 13.19
CA GLY A 183 -13.10 -3.65 12.75
C GLY A 183 -12.29 -2.84 11.74
N ALA A 184 -10.97 -2.74 11.90
CA ALA A 184 -10.09 -2.02 10.98
C ALA A 184 -10.06 -2.71 9.60
N SER A 185 -10.00 -4.04 9.59
CA SER A 185 -10.10 -4.85 8.37
C SER A 185 -11.42 -4.59 7.64
N GLU A 186 -12.53 -4.56 8.35
CA GLU A 186 -13.86 -4.34 7.78
C GLU A 186 -14.05 -2.91 7.24
N GLN A 187 -13.59 -1.90 7.99
CA GLN A 187 -13.59 -0.51 7.51
C GLN A 187 -12.76 -0.35 6.24
N LEU A 188 -11.57 -0.95 6.19
CA LEU A 188 -10.71 -0.89 5.01
C LEU A 188 -11.33 -1.65 3.83
N ARG A 189 -11.99 -2.78 4.07
CA ARG A 189 -12.75 -3.51 3.05
C ARG A 189 -13.84 -2.65 2.44
N ALA A 190 -14.69 -2.04 3.27
CA ALA A 190 -15.74 -1.14 2.83
C ALA A 190 -15.19 0.08 2.05
N PHE A 191 -14.06 0.63 2.49
CA PHE A 191 -13.37 1.71 1.78
C PHE A 191 -12.91 1.29 0.37
N LEU A 192 -12.25 0.12 0.25
CA LEU A 192 -11.78 -0.39 -1.05
C LEU A 192 -12.96 -0.72 -1.98
N GLU A 193 -13.99 -1.39 -1.48
CA GLU A 193 -15.20 -1.72 -2.24
C GLU A 193 -15.93 -0.45 -2.69
N GLY A 194 -15.98 0.59 -1.86
CA GLY A 194 -16.53 1.90 -2.21
C GLY A 194 -15.77 2.64 -3.33
N LEU A 195 -14.51 2.28 -3.58
CA LEU A 195 -13.72 2.76 -4.72
C LEU A 195 -13.88 1.89 -5.97
N GLY A 196 -14.53 0.74 -5.86
CA GLY A 196 -14.66 -0.27 -6.91
C GLY A 196 -13.53 -1.30 -6.92
N VAL A 197 -12.83 -1.48 -5.80
CA VAL A 197 -11.72 -2.43 -5.66
C VAL A 197 -12.16 -3.64 -4.86
N ALA A 198 -12.21 -4.80 -5.51
CA ALA A 198 -12.56 -6.05 -4.86
C ALA A 198 -11.44 -6.50 -3.91
N THR A 199 -11.79 -7.12 -2.78
CA THR A 199 -10.83 -7.58 -1.76
C THR A 199 -10.64 -9.10 -1.71
N SER A 200 -11.11 -9.80 -2.75
CA SER A 200 -10.92 -11.24 -2.92
C SER A 200 -9.99 -11.49 -4.11
N HIS A 201 -8.96 -12.30 -3.90
CA HIS A 201 -8.03 -12.80 -4.91
C HIS A 201 -8.74 -13.40 -6.13
N ARG A 202 -9.87 -14.09 -5.92
CA ARG A 202 -10.68 -14.68 -7.00
C ARG A 202 -11.22 -13.66 -7.98
N SER A 203 -11.46 -12.42 -7.54
CA SER A 203 -11.94 -11.34 -8.42
C SER A 203 -10.87 -10.92 -9.45
N TYR A 204 -9.63 -11.34 -9.23
CA TYR A 204 -8.49 -11.07 -10.09
C TYR A 204 -8.00 -12.33 -10.83
N GLY A 205 -8.79 -13.41 -10.85
CA GLY A 205 -8.44 -14.66 -11.54
C GLY A 205 -7.46 -15.56 -10.79
N ILE A 206 -7.20 -15.30 -9.51
CA ILE A 206 -6.27 -16.07 -8.69
C ILE A 206 -7.06 -17.15 -7.92
N GLU A 207 -6.74 -18.42 -8.19
CA GLU A 207 -7.34 -19.56 -7.48
C GLU A 207 -6.76 -19.73 -6.06
N ASP A 208 -7.49 -20.42 -5.17
CA ASP A 208 -7.06 -20.60 -3.76
C ASP A 208 -5.65 -21.22 -3.65
N GLN A 209 -5.35 -22.25 -4.47
CA GLN A 209 -4.06 -22.92 -4.43
C GLN A 209 -2.91 -22.00 -4.89
N GLU A 210 -3.14 -21.19 -5.93
CA GLU A 210 -2.16 -20.20 -6.36
C GLU A 210 -2.00 -19.10 -5.30
N TRP A 211 -3.08 -18.66 -4.69
CA TRP A 211 -3.06 -17.64 -3.65
C TRP A 211 -2.22 -18.05 -2.44
N HIS A 212 -2.38 -19.29 -1.95
CA HIS A 212 -1.53 -19.82 -0.89
C HIS A 212 -0.06 -19.91 -1.32
N ALA A 213 0.22 -20.33 -2.56
CA ALA A 213 1.59 -20.36 -3.09
C ALA A 213 2.21 -18.95 -3.23
N LEU A 214 1.41 -17.94 -3.57
CA LEU A 214 1.83 -16.54 -3.62
C LEU A 214 2.14 -15.99 -2.22
N ILE A 215 1.34 -16.37 -1.22
CA ILE A 215 1.64 -16.05 0.19
C ILE A 215 2.98 -16.64 0.58
N ASP A 216 3.24 -17.91 0.27
CA ASP A 216 4.50 -18.58 0.59
C ASP A 216 5.69 -17.87 -0.06
N LEU A 217 5.60 -17.63 -1.36
CA LEU A 217 6.61 -16.91 -2.13
C LEU A 217 6.86 -15.49 -1.58
N ALA A 218 5.81 -14.81 -1.11
CA ALA A 218 5.92 -13.45 -0.60
C ALA A 218 6.84 -13.37 0.63
N PHE A 219 6.94 -14.42 1.44
CA PHE A 219 7.85 -14.49 2.60
C PHE A 219 9.31 -14.80 2.21
N GLU A 220 9.58 -15.32 1.02
CA GLU A 220 10.95 -15.64 0.59
C GLU A 220 11.76 -14.38 0.25
N GLY A 221 11.09 -13.31 -0.21
CA GLY A 221 11.73 -12.06 -0.62
C GLY A 221 12.08 -11.13 0.54
N GLU A 222 13.04 -10.22 0.31
CA GLU A 222 13.49 -9.20 1.29
C GLU A 222 12.33 -8.41 1.90
N ARG A 223 11.31 -8.07 1.09
CA ARG A 223 10.12 -7.36 1.56
C ARG A 223 9.25 -8.21 2.49
N GLY A 224 9.08 -9.50 2.20
CA GLY A 224 8.41 -10.43 3.10
C GLY A 224 9.11 -10.52 4.45
N GLN A 225 10.44 -10.49 4.44
CA GLN A 225 11.25 -10.52 5.66
C GLN A 225 11.12 -9.24 6.51
N ASN A 226 10.68 -8.12 5.93
CA ASN A 226 10.37 -6.90 6.68
C ASN A 226 9.04 -7.00 7.44
N PHE A 227 8.17 -7.97 7.14
CA PHE A 227 6.88 -8.13 7.83
C PHE A 227 7.09 -8.66 9.25
N ILE A 228 6.39 -8.05 10.22
CA ILE A 228 6.48 -8.46 11.63
C ILE A 228 5.67 -9.73 11.91
N GLY A 229 4.54 -9.92 11.21
CA GLY A 229 3.67 -11.07 11.39
C GLY A 229 4.25 -12.37 10.81
N THR A 230 3.53 -13.47 11.03
CA THR A 230 3.95 -14.81 10.61
C THR A 230 3.21 -15.29 9.37
N ARG A 231 3.82 -16.22 8.64
CA ARG A 231 3.19 -16.92 7.51
C ARG A 231 1.90 -17.60 7.91
N ASP A 232 1.90 -18.30 9.04
CA ASP A 232 0.74 -19.07 9.50
C ASP A 232 -0.45 -18.17 9.84
N ASN A 233 -0.21 -17.01 10.47
CA ASN A 233 -1.27 -16.03 10.73
C ASN A 233 -1.83 -15.44 9.43
N LEU A 234 -0.97 -15.18 8.44
CA LEU A 234 -1.42 -14.66 7.15
C LEU A 234 -2.26 -15.69 6.37
N LEU A 235 -1.85 -16.96 6.38
CA LEU A 235 -2.63 -18.05 5.80
C LEU A 235 -3.95 -18.28 6.54
N ALA A 236 -3.96 -18.21 7.87
CA ALA A 236 -5.19 -18.28 8.66
C ALA A 236 -6.15 -17.14 8.27
N ALA A 237 -5.65 -15.90 8.20
CA ALA A 237 -6.43 -14.74 7.80
C ALA A 237 -6.95 -14.82 6.34
N ALA A 238 -6.22 -15.50 5.45
CA ALA A 238 -6.63 -15.76 4.07
C ALA A 238 -7.81 -16.75 4.00
N ASN A 239 -7.81 -17.77 4.86
CA ASN A 239 -8.85 -18.81 4.88
C ASN A 239 -10.16 -18.34 5.53
N ASP A 240 -10.08 -17.38 6.46
CA ASP A 240 -11.24 -16.84 7.19
C ASP A 240 -12.23 -16.05 6.32
N GLN A 241 -11.84 -15.66 5.10
CA GLN A 241 -12.76 -15.03 4.13
C GLN A 241 -13.94 -15.94 3.72
N LYS A 242 -13.88 -17.26 4.01
CA LYS A 242 -14.97 -18.20 3.73
C LYS A 242 -16.13 -18.11 4.75
N GLY A 243 -15.91 -17.56 5.95
CA GLY A 243 -16.91 -17.56 7.04
C GLY A 243 -17.97 -16.46 6.97
N ILE A 244 -17.70 -15.34 6.29
CA ILE A 244 -18.58 -14.16 6.32
C ILE A 244 -19.78 -14.28 5.35
N ARG A 245 -19.71 -15.15 4.34
CA ARG A 245 -20.81 -15.36 3.38
C ARG A 245 -21.93 -16.29 3.85
N MET A 246 -21.80 -16.97 4.99
CA MET A 246 -22.84 -17.87 5.52
C MET A 246 -23.79 -17.24 6.54
N ALA A 247 -23.57 -15.97 6.93
CA ALA A 247 -24.41 -15.27 7.91
C ALA A 247 -25.46 -14.33 7.28
N VAL A 248 -25.56 -14.29 5.95
CA VAL A 248 -26.57 -13.50 5.22
C VAL A 248 -27.20 -14.39 4.15
N ALA A 249 -28.07 -15.28 4.61
CA ALA A 249 -29.03 -16.02 3.78
C ALA A 249 -30.36 -16.08 4.54
#